data_AF-A0A3A1NET2-F1
#
_entry.id   AF-A0A3A1NET2-F1
#
_cell.length_a   1.000
_cell.length_b   1.000
_cell.length_c   1.000
_cell.angle_alpha   90.00
_cell.angle_beta   90.00
_cell.angle_gamma   90.00
#
_symmetry.space_group_name_H-M   'P 1'
#
loop_
_entity.id
_entity.type
_entity.pdbx_description
1 polymer ?
#
loop_
_entity_poly.entity_id
_entity_poly.type
_entity_poly.pdbx_seq_one_letter_code
_entity_poly.pdbx_strand_id
1 'polypeptide(L)'
;MKRTVFYSILMFALLGLQACGPVIVSHRLADPPPPWFYPHRVEAVRYVFFPEISIYYDLSTRTYVYLDGEVWVRRRELPNQYRATDLNRYRYERVRNYYDDNIQRYHQENNANRGRSNKTVTRRSN
;
A
#
# COMPACT_ATOMS: atom_id res chain seq x y z
N MET A 1 48.11 6.09 -14.46
CA MET A 1 47.22 7.06 -13.76
C MET A 1 46.07 7.59 -14.62
N LYS A 2 46.27 8.02 -15.87
CA LYS A 2 45.17 8.57 -16.71
C LYS A 2 44.02 7.59 -16.99
N ARG A 3 44.32 6.30 -17.21
CA ARG A 3 43.32 5.25 -17.45
C ARG A 3 42.47 4.93 -16.22
N THR A 4 43.07 4.87 -15.04
CA THR A 4 42.36 4.61 -13.78
C THR A 4 41.47 5.77 -13.37
N VAL A 5 41.87 7.01 -13.66
CA VAL A 5 41.03 8.21 -13.50
C VAL A 5 39.83 8.17 -14.45
N PHE A 6 40.01 7.72 -15.70
CA PHE A 6 38.91 7.58 -16.65
C PHE A 6 37.88 6.54 -16.19
N TYR A 7 38.32 5.36 -15.72
CA TYR A 7 37.40 4.32 -15.24
C TYR A 7 36.65 4.73 -13.96
N SER A 8 37.30 5.48 -13.06
CA SER A 8 36.65 5.98 -11.84
C SER A 8 35.60 7.06 -12.14
N ILE A 9 35.86 7.95 -13.10
CA ILE A 9 34.87 8.92 -13.59
C ILE A 9 33.69 8.20 -14.27
N LEU A 10 33.97 7.19 -15.11
CA LEU A 10 32.93 6.42 -15.79
C LEU A 10 32.04 5.65 -14.80
N MET A 11 32.63 5.07 -13.75
CA MET A 11 31.90 4.39 -12.68
C MET A 11 30.99 5.36 -11.91
N PHE A 12 31.50 6.53 -11.53
CA PHE A 12 30.70 7.57 -10.86
C PHE A 12 29.56 8.10 -11.76
N ALA A 13 29.80 8.21 -13.07
CA ALA A 13 28.77 8.60 -14.03
C ALA A 13 27.67 7.53 -14.18
N LEU A 14 28.02 6.24 -14.17
CA LEU A 14 27.03 5.15 -14.21
C LEU A 14 26.19 5.05 -12.93
N LEU A 15 26.76 5.39 -11.76
CA LEU A 15 26.05 5.43 -10.48
C LEU A 15 24.97 6.53 -10.44
N GLY A 16 25.19 7.66 -11.13
CA GLY A 16 24.24 8.77 -11.19
C GLY A 16 22.98 8.52 -12.02
N LEU A 17 22.96 7.48 -12.86
CA LEU A 17 21.81 7.12 -13.71
C LEU A 17 20.70 6.37 -12.94
N GLN A 18 20.94 5.95 -11.70
CA GLN A 18 19.99 5.21 -10.86
C GLN A 18 19.13 6.16 -10.00
N ALA A 19 18.66 7.28 -10.57
CA ALA A 19 17.78 8.19 -9.84
C ALA A 19 16.34 7.66 -9.87
N CYS A 20 15.95 6.89 -8.84
CA CYS A 20 14.55 6.57 -8.55
C CYS A 20 13.78 7.87 -8.25
N GLY A 21 13.15 8.44 -9.29
CA GLY A 21 12.32 9.64 -9.15
C GLY A 21 11.09 9.38 -8.25
N PRO A 22 10.49 10.44 -7.69
CA PRO A 22 9.38 10.32 -6.75
C PRO A 22 8.17 9.61 -7.41
N VAL A 23 7.53 8.71 -6.66
CA VAL A 23 6.23 8.12 -7.01
C VAL A 23 5.14 9.08 -6.53
N ILE A 24 4.25 9.47 -7.43
CA ILE A 24 3.12 10.34 -7.10
C ILE A 24 1.92 9.45 -6.74
N VAL A 25 1.42 9.61 -5.51
CA VAL A 25 0.19 8.95 -5.06
C VAL A 25 -0.95 9.96 -5.15
N SER A 26 -2.00 9.61 -5.90
CA SER A 26 -3.20 10.44 -5.98
C SER A 26 -4.45 9.63 -5.64
N HIS A 27 -5.43 10.30 -5.04
CA HIS A 27 -6.75 9.74 -4.77
C HIS A 27 -7.79 10.22 -5.81
N ARG A 28 -7.36 10.98 -6.82
CA ARG A 28 -8.25 11.53 -7.84
C ARG A 28 -8.67 10.40 -8.78
N LEU A 29 -9.85 9.84 -8.53
CA LEU A 29 -10.45 8.80 -9.37
C LEU A 29 -10.94 9.33 -10.73
N ALA A 30 -11.21 10.64 -10.83
CA ALA A 30 -11.97 11.19 -11.94
C ALA A 30 -11.20 11.25 -13.26
N ASP A 31 -9.89 11.48 -13.25
CA ASP A 31 -9.07 11.56 -14.47
C ASP A 31 -7.65 11.07 -14.18
N PRO A 32 -7.24 9.87 -14.65
CA PRO A 32 -5.84 9.51 -14.64
C PRO A 32 -5.07 10.50 -15.53
N PRO A 33 -3.85 10.90 -15.15
CA PRO A 33 -3.06 11.76 -15.99
C PRO A 33 -2.86 11.12 -17.37
N PRO A 34 -2.71 11.92 -18.43
CA PRO A 34 -2.62 11.41 -19.79
C PRO A 34 -1.43 10.44 -19.91
N PRO A 35 -1.50 9.42 -20.80
CA PRO A 35 -0.49 8.33 -20.83
C PRO A 35 0.96 8.79 -21.03
N TRP A 36 1.19 9.96 -21.63
CA TRP A 36 2.53 10.54 -21.80
C TRP A 36 3.09 11.17 -20.51
N PHE A 37 2.23 11.50 -19.53
CA PHE A 37 2.61 12.06 -18.24
C PHE A 37 2.96 10.91 -17.29
N TYR A 38 4.23 10.51 -17.30
CA TYR A 38 4.79 9.50 -16.39
C TYR A 38 4.07 8.14 -16.45
N PRO A 39 4.10 7.43 -17.60
CA PRO A 39 3.30 6.22 -17.90
C PRO A 39 3.37 5.05 -16.90
N HIS A 40 4.22 5.10 -15.88
CA HIS A 40 4.38 4.05 -14.86
C HIS A 40 4.61 4.61 -13.44
N ARG A 41 4.34 5.90 -13.21
CA ARG A 41 4.74 6.61 -11.99
C ARG A 41 3.59 7.22 -11.20
N VAL A 42 2.36 7.04 -11.69
CA VAL A 42 1.14 7.48 -11.01
C VAL A 42 0.35 6.25 -10.62
N GLU A 43 0.33 5.96 -9.32
CA GLU A 43 -0.57 4.96 -8.75
C GLU A 43 -1.75 5.69 -8.12
N ALA A 44 -2.93 5.55 -8.71
CA ALA A 44 -4.15 5.95 -8.03
C ALA A 44 -4.44 4.91 -6.94
N VAL A 45 -4.59 5.38 -5.70
CA VAL A 45 -4.87 4.50 -4.55
C VAL A 45 -6.11 5.03 -3.88
N ARG A 46 -7.16 4.20 -3.84
CA ARG A 46 -8.40 4.52 -3.13
C ARG A 46 -8.34 4.03 -1.69
N TYR A 47 -7.90 2.79 -1.46
CA TYR A 47 -7.91 2.18 -0.14
C TYR A 47 -6.50 1.91 0.39
N VAL A 48 -6.31 2.15 1.69
CA VAL A 48 -5.17 1.69 2.47
C VAL A 48 -5.67 0.62 3.43
N PHE A 49 -5.01 -0.54 3.48
CA PHE A 49 -5.40 -1.66 4.33
C PHE A 49 -4.40 -1.86 5.46
N PHE A 50 -4.91 -1.99 6.68
CA PHE A 50 -4.15 -2.31 7.89
C PHE A 50 -4.40 -3.79 8.25
N PRO A 51 -3.52 -4.72 7.84
CA PRO A 51 -3.79 -6.16 7.94
C PRO A 51 -3.87 -6.66 9.39
N GLU A 52 -3.10 -6.08 10.31
CA GLU A 52 -3.05 -6.51 11.71
C GLU A 52 -4.38 -6.30 12.44
N ILE A 53 -5.14 -5.28 12.06
CA ILE A 53 -6.45 -4.93 12.66
C ILE A 53 -7.61 -5.10 11.68
N SER A 54 -7.33 -5.56 10.45
CA SER A 54 -8.31 -5.79 9.38
C SER A 54 -9.18 -4.57 9.06
N ILE A 55 -8.60 -3.38 9.04
CA ILE A 55 -9.29 -2.12 8.73
C ILE A 55 -8.81 -1.56 7.40
N TYR A 56 -9.74 -1.07 6.59
CA TYR A 56 -9.43 -0.24 5.43
C TYR A 56 -9.65 1.23 5.76
N TYR A 57 -8.88 2.11 5.14
CA TYR A 57 -9.12 3.54 5.09
C TYR A 57 -9.35 3.94 3.63
N ASP A 58 -10.54 4.48 3.36
CA ASP A 58 -10.90 5.02 2.06
C ASP A 58 -10.42 6.46 1.95
N LEU A 59 -9.39 6.69 1.14
CA LEU A 59 -8.79 8.00 0.88
C LEU A 59 -9.75 8.95 0.16
N SER A 60 -10.71 8.42 -0.60
CA SER A 60 -11.66 9.23 -1.37
C SER A 60 -12.73 9.85 -0.49
N THR A 61 -13.28 9.06 0.45
CA THR A 61 -14.35 9.48 1.36
C THR A 61 -13.85 9.89 2.75
N ARG A 62 -12.57 9.63 3.05
CA ARG A 62 -11.94 9.84 4.36
C ARG A 62 -12.67 9.10 5.47
N THR A 63 -12.99 7.83 5.22
CA THR A 63 -13.69 6.96 6.18
C THR A 63 -12.94 5.65 6.40
N TYR A 64 -13.08 5.10 7.60
CA TYR A 64 -12.66 3.75 7.94
C TYR A 64 -13.74 2.77 7.49
N VAL A 65 -13.31 1.65 6.91
CA VAL A 65 -14.17 0.54 6.52
C VAL A 65 -13.68 -0.72 7.19
N TYR A 66 -14.54 -1.34 8.00
CA TYR A 66 -14.17 -2.49 8.81
C TYR A 66 -15.39 -3.38 9.05
N LEU A 67 -15.11 -4.61 9.49
CA LEU A 67 -16.14 -5.56 9.86
C LEU A 67 -16.61 -5.27 11.29
N ASP A 68 -17.90 -4.97 11.45
CA ASP A 68 -18.57 -4.82 12.74
C ASP A 68 -19.60 -5.95 12.88
N GLY A 69 -19.26 -6.95 13.69
CA GLY A 69 -19.94 -8.24 13.69
C GLY A 69 -19.74 -8.95 12.34
N GLU A 70 -20.82 -9.07 11.56
CA GLU A 70 -20.79 -9.70 10.22
C GLU A 70 -20.99 -8.69 9.08
N VAL A 71 -21.10 -7.40 9.41
CA VAL A 71 -21.45 -6.35 8.46
C VAL A 71 -20.26 -5.44 8.25
N TRP A 72 -19.93 -5.18 6.99
CA TRP A 72 -18.94 -4.16 6.63
C TRP A 72 -19.56 -2.77 6.77
N VAL A 73 -19.01 -1.96 7.67
CA VAL A 73 -19.49 -0.62 7.96
C VAL A 73 -18.47 0.43 7.54
N ARG A 74 -18.96 1.60 7.11
CA ARG A 74 -18.14 2.79 6.86
C ARG A 74 -18.39 3.84 7.93
N ARG A 75 -17.33 4.27 8.62
CA ARG A 75 -17.42 5.26 9.72
C ARG A 75 -16.28 6.27 9.62
N ARG A 76 -16.49 7.48 10.15
CA ARG A 76 -15.42 8.49 10.24
C ARG A 76 -14.45 8.24 11.40
N GLU A 77 -14.81 7.35 12.30
CA GLU A 77 -14.01 6.99 13.47
C GLU A 77 -13.59 5.53 13.39
N LEU A 78 -12.49 5.21 14.07
CA LEU A 78 -12.05 3.83 14.27
C LEU A 78 -13.04 3.08 15.18
N PRO A 79 -13.06 1.74 15.10
CA PRO A 79 -13.75 0.92 16.08
C PRO A 79 -13.30 1.28 17.50
N ASN A 80 -14.23 1.22 18.47
CA ASN A 80 -13.95 1.62 19.86
C ASN A 80 -12.68 0.98 20.44
N GLN A 81 -12.44 -0.29 20.12
CA GLN A 81 -11.26 -1.05 20.57
C GLN A 81 -9.91 -0.52 20.04
N TYR A 82 -9.91 0.26 18.96
CA TYR A 82 -8.72 0.84 18.34
C TYR A 82 -8.71 2.38 18.36
N ARG A 83 -9.70 3.01 19.00
CA ARG A 83 -9.91 4.47 18.96
C ARG A 83 -8.77 5.26 19.59
N ALA A 84 -8.07 4.67 20.56
CA ALA A 84 -6.93 5.28 21.25
C ALA A 84 -5.57 4.90 20.63
N THR A 85 -5.56 4.11 19.56
CA THR A 85 -4.31 3.57 19.00
C THR A 85 -3.72 4.49 17.93
N ASP A 86 -2.39 4.58 17.92
CA ASP A 86 -1.63 5.30 16.91
C ASP A 86 -1.47 4.45 15.64
N LEU A 87 -2.26 4.76 14.60
CA LEU A 87 -2.21 4.06 13.31
C LEU A 87 -0.84 4.14 12.63
N ASN A 88 0.00 5.12 12.93
CA ASN A 88 1.33 5.27 12.32
C ASN A 88 2.29 4.13 12.72
N ARG A 89 1.97 3.41 13.80
CA ARG A 89 2.76 2.26 14.27
C ARG A 89 2.42 0.96 13.56
N TYR A 90 1.32 0.93 12.81
CA TYR A 90 0.90 -0.25 12.07
C TYR A 90 1.53 -0.30 10.69
N ARG A 91 1.80 -1.51 10.21
CA ARG A 91 2.06 -1.73 8.80
C ARG A 91 0.77 -1.48 8.02
N TYR A 92 0.90 -0.92 6.83
CA TYR A 92 -0.22 -0.75 5.93
C TYR A 92 0.18 -1.16 4.51
N GLU A 93 -0.83 -1.60 3.76
CA GLU A 93 -0.72 -1.99 2.37
C GLU A 93 -1.60 -1.08 1.51
N ARG A 94 -1.08 -0.64 0.37
CA ARG A 94 -1.87 0.14 -0.59
C ARG A 94 -2.64 -0.83 -1.47
N VAL A 95 -3.97 -0.70 -1.50
CA VAL A 95 -4.82 -1.52 -2.37
C VAL A 95 -4.68 -0.98 -3.79
N ARG A 96 -4.02 -1.76 -4.65
CA ARG A 96 -3.75 -1.40 -6.05
C ARG A 96 -4.86 -1.88 -6.97
N ASN A 97 -5.13 -1.11 -8.02
CA ASN A 97 -6.05 -1.47 -9.11
C ASN A 97 -7.47 -1.83 -8.65
N TYR A 98 -7.93 -1.26 -7.54
CA TYR A 98 -9.28 -1.50 -7.01
C TYR A 98 -9.91 -0.18 -6.57
N TYR A 99 -11.06 0.12 -7.18
CA TYR A 99 -11.72 1.41 -7.05
C TYR A 99 -13.23 1.28 -6.81
N ASP A 100 -13.74 0.05 -6.70
CA ASP A 100 -15.16 -0.22 -6.46
C ASP A 100 -15.52 0.09 -4.99
N ASP A 101 -16.80 0.30 -4.73
CA ASP A 101 -17.36 0.50 -3.40
C ASP A 101 -17.51 -0.83 -2.64
N ASN A 102 -17.48 -1.98 -3.30
CA ASN A 102 -17.68 -3.27 -2.61
C ASN A 102 -16.42 -3.85 -1.97
N ILE A 103 -15.85 -3.16 -0.97
CA ILE A 103 -14.60 -3.59 -0.31
C ILE A 103 -14.69 -5.00 0.31
N GLN A 104 -15.91 -5.43 0.68
CA GLN A 104 -16.16 -6.77 1.19
C GLN A 104 -15.76 -7.83 0.17
N ARG A 105 -16.15 -7.68 -1.11
CA ARG A 105 -15.78 -8.61 -2.17
C ARG A 105 -14.26 -8.70 -2.31
N TYR A 106 -13.60 -7.54 -2.38
CA TYR A 106 -12.14 -7.49 -2.46
C TYR A 106 -11.47 -8.19 -1.27
N HIS A 107 -11.95 -7.94 -0.04
CA HIS A 107 -11.43 -8.57 1.16
C HIS A 107 -11.61 -10.09 1.13
N GLN A 108 -12.76 -10.58 0.68
CA GLN A 108 -13.02 -12.02 0.59
C GLN A 108 -12.07 -12.72 -0.38
N GLU A 109 -11.83 -12.13 -1.55
CA GLU A 109 -10.97 -12.68 -2.59
C GLU A 109 -9.49 -12.65 -2.20
N ASN A 110 -9.03 -11.58 -1.54
CA ASN A 110 -7.59 -11.33 -1.37
C ASN A 110 -7.10 -11.55 0.07
N ASN A 111 -7.97 -11.37 1.06
CA ASN A 111 -7.56 -11.20 2.45
C ASN A 111 -8.24 -12.15 3.44
N ALA A 112 -9.32 -12.84 3.07
CA ALA A 112 -10.06 -13.73 3.96
C ALA A 112 -9.21 -14.82 4.62
N ASN A 113 -8.16 -15.29 3.95
CA ASN A 113 -7.30 -16.37 4.45
C ASN A 113 -6.06 -15.88 5.22
N ARG A 114 -5.84 -14.56 5.34
CA ARG A 114 -4.60 -14.03 5.95
C ARG A 114 -4.43 -14.42 7.42
N GLY A 115 -5.52 -14.53 8.18
CA GLY A 115 -5.50 -15.03 9.56
C GLY A 115 -5.27 -16.54 9.69
N ARG A 116 -5.42 -17.32 8.61
CA ARG A 116 -5.25 -18.79 8.62
C ARG A 116 -3.81 -19.24 8.31
N SER A 117 -2.96 -18.37 7.78
CA SER A 117 -1.66 -18.76 7.19
C SER A 117 -0.52 -19.05 8.20
N ASN A 118 -0.73 -18.94 9.51
CA ASN A 118 0.34 -19.09 10.51
C ASN A 118 0.45 -20.47 11.17
N LYS A 119 0.06 -21.56 10.51
CA LYS A 119 0.16 -22.92 11.12
C LYS A 119 1.35 -23.78 10.70
N THR A 120 2.25 -23.30 9.84
CA THR A 120 3.41 -24.10 9.39
C THR A 120 4.70 -23.29 9.37
N VAL A 121 5.12 -22.76 10.51
CA VAL A 121 6.55 -22.53 10.76
C VAL A 121 6.97 -23.60 11.75
N THR A 122 7.29 -24.78 11.22
CA THR A 122 7.95 -25.83 11.98
C THR A 122 9.25 -25.25 12.52
N ARG A 123 9.25 -24.98 13.82
CA ARG A 123 10.42 -24.57 14.60
C ARG A 123 11.43 -25.71 14.53
N ARG A 124 12.29 -25.69 13.49
CA ARG A 124 13.43 -26.59 13.38
C ARG A 124 14.45 -26.09 14.40
N SER A 125 14.44 -26.65 15.61
CA SER A 125 15.54 -26.50 16.54
C SER A 125 16.71 -27.33 16.01
N ASN A 126 17.84 -26.67 15.77
CA ASN A 126 19.15 -27.31 15.84
C ASN A 126 19.70 -27.09 17.24
#